data_AF-A0A1G3WIJ4-F1
#
_entry.id   AF-A0A1G3WIJ4-F1
#
_cell.length_a   1.000
_cell.length_b   1.000
_cell.length_c   1.000
_cell.angle_alpha   90.00
_cell.angle_beta   90.00
_cell.angle_gamma   90.00
#
_symmetry.space_group_name_H-M   'P 1'
#
loop_
_entity.id
_entity.type
_entity.pdbx_description
1 polymer ?
#
loop_
_entity_poly.entity_id
_entity_poly.type
_entity_poly.pdbx_seq_one_letter_code
_entity_poly.pdbx_strand_id
1 'polypeptide(L)'
;MPTISQLVKNGRTDKKYKSKSPALGYGFNSLNKRESDYTSPQKRGVCTRVTTMTPKKPNSALRKYARVRLSNQTEVTAYIPGIGHSLQEHSVVLIRGGRVKDLPGVRYHIIRGTLDASGVANRKQARSKYGAKRPKAVVLKPGQKPAAGTKPAGKK
;
A
#
# COMPACT_ATOMS: atom_id res chain seq x y z
N MET A 1 -45.20 -8.87 2.89
CA MET A 1 -44.63 -10.00 3.66
C MET A 1 -44.88 -11.27 2.86
N PRO A 2 -43.85 -12.05 2.50
CA PRO A 2 -44.05 -13.31 1.81
C PRO A 2 -44.68 -14.37 2.73
N THR A 3 -45.50 -15.26 2.18
CA THR A 3 -46.13 -16.37 2.92
C THR A 3 -45.16 -17.53 3.11
N ILE A 4 -45.45 -18.44 4.05
CA ILE A 4 -44.61 -19.61 4.33
C ILE A 4 -44.50 -20.52 3.09
N SER A 5 -45.60 -20.76 2.36
CA SER A 5 -45.58 -21.53 1.11
C SER A 5 -44.69 -20.90 0.03
N GLN A 6 -44.64 -19.56 -0.04
CA GLN A 6 -43.73 -18.85 -0.95
C GLN A 6 -42.26 -19.02 -0.55
N LEU A 7 -41.96 -19.04 0.75
CA LEU A 7 -40.60 -19.28 1.25
C LEU A 7 -40.16 -20.73 1.08
N VAL A 8 -41.09 -21.69 1.14
CA VAL A 8 -40.83 -23.11 0.86
C VAL A 8 -40.52 -23.33 -0.62
N LYS A 9 -41.24 -22.66 -1.53
CA LYS A 9 -40.97 -22.72 -2.98
C LYS A 9 -39.72 -21.93 -3.39
N ASN A 10 -39.56 -20.72 -2.83
CA ASN A 10 -38.47 -19.80 -3.12
C ASN A 10 -37.81 -19.37 -1.80
N GLY A 11 -36.76 -20.09 -1.41
CA GLY A 11 -35.98 -19.77 -0.22
C GLY A 11 -35.37 -18.36 -0.28
N ARG A 12 -35.17 -17.74 0.89
CA ARG A 12 -34.41 -16.48 0.96
C ARG A 12 -32.97 -16.73 0.56
N THR A 13 -32.39 -15.79 -0.17
CA THR A 13 -30.98 -15.84 -0.56
C THR A 13 -30.21 -14.71 0.09
N ASP A 14 -28.99 -15.01 0.51
CA ASP A 14 -28.08 -14.01 1.03
C ASP A 14 -27.56 -13.10 -0.08
N LYS A 15 -27.45 -11.81 0.25
CA LYS A 15 -26.90 -10.82 -0.68
C LYS A 15 -25.40 -11.05 -0.83
N LYS A 16 -24.93 -11.21 -2.08
CA LYS A 16 -23.50 -11.34 -2.39
C LYS A 16 -22.83 -9.97 -2.40
N TYR A 17 -21.69 -9.85 -1.71
CA TYR A 17 -20.87 -8.63 -1.67
C TYR A 17 -19.57 -8.82 -2.46
N LYS A 18 -19.13 -7.76 -3.16
CA LYS A 18 -17.87 -7.76 -3.90
C LYS A 18 -16.74 -7.17 -3.06
N SER A 19 -15.54 -7.74 -3.17
CA SER A 19 -14.34 -7.20 -2.51
C SER A 19 -13.99 -5.80 -3.04
N LYS A 20 -13.52 -4.94 -2.13
CA LYS A 20 -13.00 -3.60 -2.47
C LYS A 20 -11.64 -3.65 -3.17
N SER A 21 -10.95 -4.79 -3.11
CA SER A 21 -9.61 -5.02 -3.65
C SER A 21 -9.56 -6.28 -4.53
N PRO A 22 -10.22 -6.26 -5.71
CA PRO A 22 -10.40 -7.45 -6.54
C PRO A 22 -9.09 -8.06 -7.06
N ALA A 23 -8.08 -7.24 -7.39
CA ALA A 23 -6.82 -7.71 -7.97
C ALA A 23 -5.95 -8.51 -6.98
N LEU A 24 -6.32 -8.55 -5.70
CA LEU A 24 -5.66 -9.39 -4.70
C LEU A 24 -6.33 -10.75 -4.51
N GLY A 25 -7.52 -10.97 -5.09
CA GLY A 25 -8.33 -12.17 -4.91
C GLY A 25 -7.96 -13.36 -5.80
N TYR A 26 -7.22 -13.11 -6.89
CA TYR A 26 -6.83 -14.14 -7.86
C TYR A 26 -5.33 -14.08 -8.18
N GLY A 27 -4.78 -15.23 -8.53
CA GLY A 27 -3.46 -15.42 -9.11
C GLY A 27 -3.53 -15.72 -10.60
N PHE A 28 -2.36 -15.85 -11.22
CA PHE A 28 -2.23 -16.27 -12.61
C PHE A 28 -1.28 -17.47 -12.66
N ASN A 29 -1.73 -18.57 -13.24
CA ASN A 29 -0.90 -19.74 -13.49
C ASN A 29 -0.23 -19.58 -14.86
N SER A 30 1.08 -19.37 -14.86
CA SER A 30 1.87 -19.15 -16.08
C SER A 30 1.96 -20.37 -17.00
N LEU A 31 1.89 -21.59 -16.46
CA LEU A 31 1.99 -22.82 -17.25
C LEU A 31 0.72 -23.03 -18.08
N ASN A 32 -0.44 -22.88 -17.42
CA ASN A 32 -1.75 -23.16 -18.04
C ASN A 32 -2.44 -21.91 -18.61
N LYS A 33 -1.82 -20.73 -18.45
CA LYS A 33 -2.36 -19.42 -18.85
C LYS A 33 -3.78 -19.16 -18.34
N ARG A 34 -4.07 -19.61 -17.11
CA ARG A 34 -5.39 -19.50 -16.47
C ARG A 34 -5.30 -18.72 -15.17
N GLU A 35 -6.38 -18.02 -14.86
CA GLU A 35 -6.56 -17.42 -13.54
C GLU A 35 -6.81 -18.50 -12.50
N SER A 36 -6.26 -18.31 -11.31
CA SER A 36 -6.46 -19.22 -10.17
C SER A 36 -7.03 -18.43 -9.00
N ASP A 37 -8.09 -18.92 -8.37
CA ASP A 37 -8.62 -18.27 -7.17
C ASP A 37 -7.64 -18.43 -6.00
N TYR A 38 -6.95 -17.34 -5.69
CA TYR A 38 -5.94 -17.29 -4.64
C TYR A 38 -5.92 -15.90 -4.02
N THR A 39 -6.51 -15.81 -2.84
CA THR A 39 -6.57 -14.57 -2.08
C THR A 39 -5.27 -14.36 -1.33
N SER A 40 -4.62 -13.24 -1.62
CA SER A 40 -3.35 -12.87 -0.99
C SER A 40 -3.48 -11.52 -0.28
N PRO A 41 -2.91 -11.35 0.92
CA PRO A 41 -2.94 -10.06 1.63
C PRO A 41 -2.14 -8.98 0.89
N GLN A 42 -1.09 -9.40 0.17
CA GLN A 42 -0.21 -8.55 -0.59
C GLN A 42 0.27 -9.26 -1.86
N LYS A 43 0.51 -8.52 -2.94
CA LYS A 43 1.10 -9.03 -4.18
C LYS A 43 2.29 -8.17 -4.60
N ARG A 44 3.32 -8.83 -5.13
CA ARG A 44 4.45 -8.18 -5.78
C ARG A 44 4.04 -7.70 -7.17
N GLY A 45 4.60 -6.57 -7.59
CA GLY A 45 4.47 -6.03 -8.94
C GLY A 45 5.62 -5.09 -9.29
N VAL A 46 5.64 -4.66 -10.55
CA VAL A 46 6.65 -3.76 -11.10
C VAL A 46 5.98 -2.45 -11.50
N CYS A 47 6.57 -1.33 -11.11
CA CYS A 47 6.10 0.00 -11.48
C CYS A 47 6.26 0.20 -13.00
N THR A 48 5.15 0.50 -13.69
CA THR A 48 5.19 0.89 -15.11
C THR A 48 5.32 2.39 -15.27
N ARG A 49 4.69 3.17 -14.37
CA ARG A 49 4.77 4.63 -14.36
C ARG A 49 4.65 5.18 -12.96
N VAL A 50 5.44 6.19 -12.62
CA VAL A 50 5.36 6.90 -11.35
C VAL A 50 5.01 8.36 -11.62
N THR A 51 3.89 8.85 -11.06
CA THR A 51 3.44 10.22 -11.32
C THR A 51 2.53 10.74 -10.20
N THR A 52 2.02 11.95 -10.35
CA THR A 52 1.18 12.64 -9.35
C THR A 52 -0.23 12.87 -9.89
N MET A 53 -1.23 12.80 -9.02
CA MET A 53 -2.63 13.08 -9.36
C MET A 53 -3.22 14.07 -8.36
N THR A 54 -4.09 14.94 -8.86
CA THR A 54 -4.89 15.85 -8.04
C THR A 54 -6.08 15.11 -7.42
N PRO A 55 -6.42 15.35 -6.14
CA PRO A 55 -7.57 14.74 -5.48
C PRO A 55 -8.89 15.33 -5.98
N LYS A 56 -10.00 14.67 -5.64
CA LYS A 56 -11.34 15.25 -5.80
C LYS A 56 -11.51 16.47 -4.89
N LYS A 57 -12.25 17.48 -5.37
CA LYS A 57 -12.81 18.57 -4.55
C LYS A 57 -13.53 17.94 -3.34
N PRO A 58 -13.40 18.46 -2.10
CA PRO A 58 -12.94 19.78 -1.65
C PRO A 58 -11.43 19.91 -1.43
N ASN A 59 -10.68 18.80 -1.49
CA ASN A 59 -9.28 18.79 -1.09
C ASN A 59 -8.38 19.30 -2.22
N SER A 60 -7.25 19.90 -1.86
CA SER A 60 -6.17 20.28 -2.77
C SER A 60 -4.84 19.70 -2.29
N ALA A 61 -4.12 19.01 -3.19
CA ALA A 61 -2.79 18.46 -2.96
C ALA A 61 -2.27 17.80 -4.25
N LEU A 62 -0.98 17.50 -4.31
CA LEU A 62 -0.42 16.55 -5.27
C LEU A 62 -0.22 15.20 -4.57
N ARG A 63 -0.97 14.19 -4.99
CA ARG A 63 -0.86 12.83 -4.43
C ARG A 63 0.01 11.97 -5.35
N LYS A 64 1.08 11.40 -4.80
CA LYS A 64 2.00 10.51 -5.52
C LYS A 64 1.38 9.12 -5.68
N TYR A 65 1.37 8.60 -6.90
CA TYR A 65 0.88 7.26 -7.20
C TYR A 65 1.79 6.57 -8.22
N ALA A 66 1.72 5.24 -8.25
CA ALA A 66 2.37 4.42 -9.26
C ALA A 66 1.32 3.57 -9.97
N ARG A 67 1.48 3.44 -11.29
CA ARG A 67 0.90 2.34 -12.06
C ARG A 67 1.82 1.14 -11.88
N VAL A 68 1.24 0.02 -11.47
CA VAL A 68 1.99 -1.19 -11.13
C VAL A 68 1.36 -2.39 -11.81
N ARG A 69 2.16 -3.15 -12.54
CA ARG A 69 1.78 -4.42 -13.11
C ARG A 69 2.06 -5.52 -12.11
N LEU A 70 1.02 -6.20 -11.65
CA LEU A 70 1.10 -7.25 -10.65
C LEU A 70 1.55 -8.58 -11.26
N SER A 71 1.94 -9.52 -10.39
CA SER A 71 2.24 -10.91 -10.75
C SER A 71 1.09 -11.65 -11.45
N ASN A 72 -0.17 -11.25 -11.24
CA ASN A 72 -1.32 -11.76 -11.99
C ASN A 72 -1.59 -10.98 -13.30
N GLN A 73 -0.57 -10.30 -13.82
CA GLN A 73 -0.58 -9.50 -15.06
C GLN A 73 -1.51 -8.28 -15.08
N THR A 74 -2.31 -8.10 -14.04
CA THR A 74 -3.26 -6.99 -13.94
C THR A 74 -2.54 -5.70 -13.58
N GLU A 75 -2.87 -4.63 -14.30
CA GLU A 75 -2.35 -3.30 -14.00
C GLU A 75 -3.25 -2.56 -13.01
N VAL A 76 -2.64 -2.06 -11.94
CA VAL A 76 -3.36 -1.34 -10.88
C VAL A 76 -2.70 -0.01 -10.58
N THR A 77 -3.49 0.95 -10.11
CA THR A 77 -2.97 2.18 -9.50
C THR A 77 -2.82 1.99 -7.99
N ALA A 78 -1.61 2.22 -7.50
CA ALA A 78 -1.29 2.16 -6.09
C ALA A 78 -0.79 3.52 -5.58
N TYR A 79 -1.31 3.93 -4.44
CA TYR A 79 -0.87 5.13 -3.75
C TYR A 79 0.49 4.90 -3.08
N ILE A 80 1.37 5.90 -3.14
CA ILE A 80 2.67 5.88 -2.47
C ILE A 80 2.53 6.65 -1.15
N PRO A 81 2.51 5.97 0.00
CA PRO A 81 2.31 6.65 1.28
C PRO A 81 3.61 7.28 1.80
N GLY A 82 3.47 8.41 2.50
CA GLY A 82 4.56 9.10 3.18
C GLY A 82 5.06 10.34 2.44
N ILE A 83 6.08 10.98 3.03
CA ILE A 83 6.74 12.15 2.44
C ILE A 83 7.95 11.64 1.67
N GLY A 84 8.01 11.95 0.37
CA GLY A 84 9.10 11.51 -0.50
C GLY A 84 9.07 10.01 -0.85
N HIS A 85 9.75 9.68 -1.95
CA HIS A 85 9.93 8.30 -2.42
C HIS A 85 11.09 8.24 -3.40
N SER A 86 11.69 7.07 -3.54
CA SER A 86 12.78 6.77 -4.48
C SER A 86 12.34 5.92 -5.66
N LEU A 87 11.04 5.65 -5.80
CA LEU A 87 10.52 4.74 -6.83
C LEU A 87 10.62 5.38 -8.21
N GLN A 88 11.09 4.59 -9.16
CA GLN A 88 11.21 4.93 -10.57
C GLN A 88 10.41 3.91 -11.39
N GLU A 89 10.43 4.07 -12.71
CA GLU A 89 9.96 3.02 -13.61
C GLU A 89 10.77 1.73 -13.38
N HIS A 90 10.13 0.59 -13.54
CA HIS A 90 10.69 -0.75 -13.30
C HIS A 90 11.07 -1.09 -11.86
N SER A 91 10.87 -0.19 -10.89
CA SER A 91 11.04 -0.54 -9.47
C SER A 91 10.05 -1.64 -9.06
N VAL A 92 10.55 -2.64 -8.32
CA VAL A 92 9.76 -3.75 -7.79
C VAL A 92 9.17 -3.34 -6.45
N VAL A 93 7.85 -3.45 -6.33
CA VAL A 93 7.11 -3.01 -5.15
C VAL A 93 6.14 -4.08 -4.66
N LEU A 94 5.81 -3.98 -3.38
CA LEU A 94 4.81 -4.81 -2.73
C LEU A 94 3.55 -3.98 -2.47
N ILE A 95 2.40 -4.47 -2.93
CA ILE A 95 1.12 -3.77 -2.82
C ILE A 95 0.21 -4.47 -1.82
N ARG A 96 -0.51 -3.67 -1.03
CA ARG A 96 -1.63 -4.11 -0.20
C ARG A 96 -2.95 -3.45 -0.59
N GLY A 97 -4.04 -4.05 -0.15
CA GLY A 97 -5.38 -3.47 -0.24
C GLY A 97 -5.50 -2.18 0.58
N GLY A 98 -6.26 -1.21 0.06
CA GLY A 98 -6.56 0.03 0.76
C GLY A 98 -6.94 1.11 -0.22
N ARG A 99 -8.19 1.57 -0.18
CA ARG A 99 -8.66 2.64 -1.07
C ARG A 99 -8.31 4.00 -0.48
N VAL A 100 -7.72 4.87 -1.29
CA VAL A 100 -7.62 6.30 -0.97
C VAL A 100 -8.95 6.96 -1.32
N LYS A 101 -9.61 7.57 -0.34
CA LYS A 101 -10.92 8.20 -0.54
C LYS A 101 -10.84 9.39 -1.51
N ASP A 102 -9.75 10.15 -1.41
CA ASP A 102 -9.52 11.39 -2.16
C ASP A 102 -9.31 11.17 -3.66
N LEU A 103 -8.76 10.02 -4.06
CA LEU A 103 -8.33 9.77 -5.43
C LEU A 103 -9.28 8.79 -6.13
N PRO A 104 -9.83 9.14 -7.30
CA PRO A 104 -10.60 8.18 -8.10
C PRO A 104 -9.69 7.05 -8.60
N GLY A 105 -10.21 5.83 -8.60
CA GLY A 105 -9.51 4.66 -9.16
C GLY A 105 -8.36 4.09 -8.32
N VAL A 106 -7.82 4.82 -7.34
CA VAL A 106 -6.68 4.35 -6.51
C VAL A 106 -7.17 3.49 -5.34
N ARG A 107 -7.19 2.16 -5.55
CA ARG A 107 -7.73 1.16 -4.61
C ARG A 107 -6.68 0.44 -3.76
N TYR A 108 -5.40 0.72 -4.02
CA TYR A 108 -4.29 0.01 -3.41
C TYR A 108 -3.22 0.95 -2.86
N HIS A 109 -2.39 0.44 -1.96
CA HIS A 109 -1.26 1.17 -1.39
C HIS A 109 0.03 0.35 -1.55
N ILE A 110 1.13 1.04 -1.81
CA ILE A 110 2.47 0.45 -1.74
C ILE A 110 2.90 0.34 -0.27
N ILE A 111 3.49 -0.81 0.09
CA ILE A 111 4.12 -1.03 1.39
C ILE A 111 5.52 -0.39 1.36
N ARG A 112 5.88 0.33 2.44
CA ARG A 112 7.18 1.01 2.57
C ARG A 112 8.13 0.18 3.42
N GLY A 113 9.42 0.27 3.10
CA GLY A 113 10.49 -0.48 3.76
C GLY A 113 10.66 -1.92 3.26
N THR A 114 10.07 -2.25 2.12
CA THR A 114 10.09 -3.59 1.52
C THR A 114 10.37 -3.50 0.02
N LEU A 115 11.20 -4.40 -0.51
CA LEU A 115 11.70 -4.34 -1.90
C LEU A 115 12.30 -2.95 -2.19
N ASP A 116 12.08 -2.40 -3.38
CA ASP A 116 12.70 -1.13 -3.80
C ASP A 116 12.01 0.10 -3.17
N ALA A 117 10.88 -0.10 -2.48
CA ALA A 117 10.17 0.96 -1.78
C ALA A 117 10.87 1.29 -0.45
N SER A 118 11.87 2.17 -0.49
CA SER A 118 12.60 2.64 0.69
C SER A 118 11.69 3.26 1.76
N GLY A 119 12.08 3.16 3.04
CA GLY A 119 11.35 3.77 4.15
C GLY A 119 11.34 5.31 4.07
N VAL A 120 10.46 5.96 4.84
CA VAL A 120 10.45 7.43 4.95
C VAL A 120 11.56 7.88 5.91
N ALA A 121 12.46 8.72 5.42
CA ALA A 121 13.56 9.28 6.21
C ALA A 121 13.05 10.16 7.37
N ASN A 122 13.82 10.22 8.46
CA ASN A 122 13.60 11.11 9.61
C ASN A 122 12.22 11.01 10.29
N ARG A 123 11.45 9.96 10.02
CA ARG A 123 10.15 9.77 10.66
C ARG A 123 10.31 9.23 12.08
N LYS A 124 9.94 10.03 13.09
CA LYS A 124 10.03 9.64 14.51
C LYS A 124 8.77 8.94 15.03
N GLN A 125 7.59 9.26 14.49
CA GLN A 125 6.29 8.70 14.89
C GLN A 125 5.68 7.78 13.81
N ALA A 126 4.90 6.78 14.23
CA ALA A 126 4.26 5.79 13.34
C ALA A 126 5.25 5.08 12.38
N ARG A 127 6.45 4.80 12.88
CA ARG A 127 7.59 4.28 12.11
C ARG A 127 7.32 2.96 11.39
N SER A 128 6.61 2.05 12.04
CA SER A 128 6.28 0.71 11.53
C SER A 128 5.53 0.75 10.20
N LYS A 129 4.62 1.71 10.01
CA LYS A 129 3.81 1.83 8.79
C LYS A 129 4.59 2.32 7.56
N TYR A 130 5.66 3.09 7.79
CA TYR A 130 6.42 3.76 6.73
C TYR A 130 7.84 3.21 6.56
N GLY A 131 8.13 2.03 7.12
CA GLY A 131 9.43 1.37 6.97
C GLY A 131 10.61 2.11 7.60
N ALA A 132 10.37 2.97 8.60
CA ALA A 132 11.44 3.69 9.28
C ALA A 132 11.98 2.86 10.46
N LYS A 133 13.30 2.61 10.50
CA LYS A 133 13.93 1.92 11.65
C LYS A 133 13.96 2.83 12.88
N ARG A 134 13.97 2.23 14.07
CA ARG A 134 14.16 3.00 15.32
C ARG A 134 15.59 3.56 15.32
N PRO A 135 15.78 4.89 15.46
CA PRO A 135 17.11 5.46 15.59
C PRO A 135 17.76 4.90 16.85
N LYS A 136 19.00 4.45 16.74
CA LYS A 136 19.79 4.07 17.91
C LYS A 136 20.07 5.34 18.71
N ALA A 137 19.86 5.29 20.03
CA ALA A 137 20.38 6.33 20.90
C ALA A 137 21.91 6.20 20.84
N VAL A 138 22.59 7.20 20.30
CA VAL A 138 24.05 7.27 20.39
C VAL A 138 24.36 7.56 21.86
N VAL A 139 24.70 6.51 22.61
CA VAL A 139 25.29 6.69 23.94
C VAL A 139 26.72 7.14 23.68
N LEU A 140 26.96 8.45 23.83
CA LEU A 140 28.31 8.99 23.78
C LEU A 140 29.10 8.38 24.93
N LYS A 141 30.15 7.62 24.62
CA LYS A 141 31.13 7.21 25.63
C LYS A 141 31.80 8.49 26.20
N PRO A 142 32.13 8.55 27.49
CA PRO A 142 32.82 9.71 28.05
C PRO A 142 34.12 9.95 27.27
N GLY A 143 34.25 11.11 26.61
CA GLY A 143 35.48 11.52 25.91
C GLY A 143 35.41 11.68 24.38
N GLN A 144 34.33 11.28 23.70
CA GLN A 144 34.19 11.54 22.25
C GLN A 144 33.41 12.84 21.97
N LYS A 145 34.05 13.82 21.32
CA LYS A 145 33.38 15.02 20.80
C LYS A 145 32.35 14.61 19.74
N PRO A 146 31.09 15.10 19.80
CA PRO A 146 30.10 14.79 18.79
C PRO A 146 30.48 15.44 17.45
N ALA A 147 30.41 14.67 16.37
CA ALA A 147 30.48 15.22 15.02
C ALA A 147 29.35 16.25 14.82
N ALA A 148 29.69 17.40 14.22
CA ALA A 148 28.80 18.54 14.05
C ALA A 148 27.45 18.12 13.43
N GLY A 149 26.35 18.31 14.17
CA GLY A 149 24.98 18.13 13.65
C GLY A 149 24.02 17.28 14.49
N THR A 150 24.47 16.57 15.53
CA THR A 150 23.58 15.74 16.35
C THR A 150 23.21 16.44 17.66
N LYS A 151 22.01 17.04 17.73
CA LYS A 151 21.50 17.59 19.00
C LYS A 151 21.29 16.46 20.03
N PRO A 152 21.76 16.60 21.28
CA PRO A 152 21.49 15.64 22.34
C PRO A 152 19.99 15.66 22.67
N ALA A 153 19.40 14.47 22.81
CA ALA A 153 18.01 14.34 23.25
C ALA A 153 17.90 14.85 24.69
N GLY A 154 17.02 15.82 24.91
CA GLY A 154 16.85 16.54 26.16
C GLY A 154 16.67 15.62 27.37
N LYS A 155 17.36 15.99 28.46
CA LYS A 155 16.86 15.79 29.82
C LYS A 155 15.55 16.57 29.97
N LYS A 156 14.68 16.03 30.83
CA LYS A 156 13.31 16.45 31.19
C LYS A 156 13.00 17.93 30.95
#